data_AF-A0A6I6A854-F1
#
_entry.id   AF-A0A6I6A854-F1
#
_cell.length_a   1.000
_cell.length_b   1.000
_cell.length_c   1.000
_cell.angle_alpha   90.00
_cell.angle_beta   90.00
_cell.angle_gamma   90.00
#
_symmetry.space_group_name_H-M   'P 1'
#
loop_
_entity.id
_entity.type
_entity.pdbx_description
1 polymer ?
#
loop_
_entity_poly.entity_id
_entity_poly.type
_entity_poly.pdbx_seq_one_letter_code
_entity_poly.pdbx_strand_id
1 'polypeptide(L)'
;MTGQFRESLRSAWLVDPKYDLLFLVNLGWPLLVLLQWWGGLEIQSGISFWQVYFITTPHRWITPALLFMERDRLEANRNKYILITVCLLTIPLAVKISTGALTCLLTIDYIWNAWHFAAQHHGIYSIYGRKTGGISPRRSRIDKWLMRSFLLYVTLRIASWASWGSSTPGWGILDSLFATIPIGMMLREFWQLRAQTVGRCLYFTSVMTLYLAMLGAVVARSPMLLLVLTTASALFHSIEYLAIVSWAVDRTNQSGKSTTELFKRLMPRWGMILAVFIVILGMGAWLMQTHLMELWLTANLIMAFLHYAYDGLIWKSRKAVTT
;
A
#
# COMPACT_ATOMS: atom_id res chain seq x y z
N MET A 1 27.56 27.65 5.02
CA MET A 1 26.18 27.25 5.41
C MET A 1 25.39 26.52 4.31
N THR A 2 25.68 26.70 3.02
CA THR A 2 24.91 26.07 1.92
C THR A 2 25.17 24.58 1.71
N GLY A 3 26.37 24.06 2.04
CA GLY A 3 26.72 22.64 1.88
C GLY A 3 25.95 21.70 2.83
N GLN A 4 26.00 21.98 4.13
CA GLN A 4 25.34 21.17 5.17
C GLN A 4 23.80 21.11 5.01
N PHE A 5 23.19 22.22 4.57
CA PHE A 5 21.76 22.26 4.27
C PHE A 5 21.42 21.37 3.05
N ARG A 6 22.22 21.42 1.98
CA ARG A 6 22.02 20.57 0.80
C ARG A 6 22.19 19.08 1.13
N GLU A 7 23.17 18.73 1.96
CA GLU A 7 23.35 17.35 2.43
C GLU A 7 22.17 16.88 3.30
N SER A 8 21.68 17.76 4.18
CA SER A 8 20.51 17.48 5.00
C SER A 8 19.25 17.28 4.15
N LEU A 9 19.06 18.07 3.09
CA LEU A 9 17.96 17.85 2.15
C LEU A 9 18.12 16.56 1.34
N ARG A 10 19.34 16.19 0.94
CA ARG A 10 19.59 14.91 0.25
C ARG A 10 19.28 13.70 1.13
N SER A 11 19.54 13.78 2.44
CA SER A 11 19.25 12.70 3.37
C SER A 11 17.76 12.52 3.68
N ALA A 12 16.92 13.49 3.31
CA ALA A 12 15.47 13.47 3.56
C ALA A 12 14.68 12.50 2.68
N TRP A 13 15.22 12.13 1.53
CA TRP A 13 14.56 11.30 0.50
C TRP A 13 15.06 9.87 0.57
N LEU A 14 14.23 8.85 0.36
CA LEU A 14 14.65 7.45 0.33
C LEU A 14 15.53 7.15 -0.87
N VAL A 15 15.09 7.56 -2.07
CA VAL A 15 15.82 7.41 -3.34
C VAL A 15 16.40 8.77 -3.74
N ASP A 16 15.54 9.66 -4.21
CA ASP A 16 15.84 11.04 -4.60
C ASP A 16 14.54 11.87 -4.56
N PRO A 17 14.62 13.21 -4.57
CA PRO A 17 13.43 14.05 -4.44
C PRO A 17 12.37 13.78 -5.51
N LYS A 18 12.74 13.58 -6.78
CA LYS A 18 11.76 13.41 -7.86
C LYS A 18 11.06 12.07 -7.74
N TYR A 19 11.84 11.01 -7.50
CA TYR A 19 11.31 9.67 -7.32
C TYR A 19 10.34 9.59 -6.14
N ASP A 20 10.77 10.10 -4.99
CA ASP A 20 9.96 10.09 -3.77
C ASP A 20 8.68 10.93 -3.94
N LEU A 21 8.77 12.13 -4.51
CA LEU A 21 7.60 13.01 -4.70
C LEU A 21 6.54 12.38 -5.63
N LEU A 22 6.99 11.69 -6.68
CA LEU A 22 6.11 11.09 -7.67
C LEU A 22 5.51 9.76 -7.20
N PHE A 23 6.32 8.88 -6.60
CA PHE A 23 5.91 7.50 -6.35
C PHE A 23 5.64 7.16 -4.88
N LEU A 24 6.30 7.83 -3.93
CA LEU A 24 6.13 7.53 -2.51
C LEU A 24 5.22 8.54 -1.82
N VAL A 25 5.53 9.83 -1.89
CA VAL A 25 4.65 10.92 -1.43
C VAL A 25 3.41 11.02 -2.32
N ASN A 26 3.56 10.65 -3.60
CA ASN A 26 2.51 10.63 -4.60
C ASN A 26 1.72 11.94 -4.66
N LEU A 27 2.41 13.07 -4.89
CA LEU A 27 1.76 14.38 -5.01
C LEU A 27 0.82 14.51 -6.22
N GLY A 28 0.74 13.48 -7.08
CA GLY A 28 -0.15 13.44 -8.22
C GLY A 28 -1.62 13.14 -7.88
N TRP A 29 -1.91 12.58 -6.69
CA TRP A 29 -3.28 12.16 -6.35
C TRP A 29 -4.32 13.29 -6.38
N PRO A 30 -4.04 14.56 -5.99
CA PRO A 30 -5.04 15.63 -6.09
C PRO A 30 -5.39 15.96 -7.55
N LEU A 31 -4.40 15.95 -8.45
CA LEU A 31 -4.63 16.15 -9.88
C LEU A 31 -5.45 15.01 -10.47
N LEU A 32 -5.19 13.77 -10.04
CA LEU A 32 -5.97 12.61 -10.42
C LEU A 32 -7.43 12.71 -9.95
N VAL A 33 -7.66 13.21 -8.73
CA VAL A 33 -9.02 13.48 -8.22
C VAL A 33 -9.70 14.56 -9.06
N LEU A 34 -9.03 15.68 -9.36
CA LEU A 34 -9.59 16.74 -10.20
C LEU A 34 -9.93 16.24 -11.61
N LEU A 35 -9.05 15.44 -12.22
CA LEU A 35 -9.26 14.86 -13.53
C LEU A 35 -10.49 13.94 -13.56
N GLN A 36 -10.62 13.04 -12.59
CA GLN A 36 -11.79 12.15 -12.49
C GLN A 36 -13.07 12.92 -12.16
N TRP A 37 -12.98 13.95 -11.31
CA TRP A 37 -14.12 14.76 -10.91
C TRP A 37 -14.69 15.57 -12.08
N TRP A 38 -13.82 16.25 -12.84
CA TRP A 38 -14.23 17.02 -14.02
C TRP A 38 -14.58 16.15 -15.22
N GLY A 39 -13.89 15.02 -15.39
CA GLY A 39 -14.12 14.08 -16.48
C GLY A 39 -15.36 13.19 -16.30
N GLY A 40 -16.01 13.22 -15.14
CA GLY A 40 -17.21 12.43 -14.85
C GLY A 40 -16.96 10.91 -14.85
N LEU A 41 -18.05 10.15 -15.00
CA LEU A 41 -18.03 8.68 -14.89
C LEU A 41 -17.21 8.00 -15.99
N GLU A 42 -17.15 8.57 -17.19
CA GLU A 42 -16.37 8.00 -18.30
C GLU A 42 -14.88 7.96 -17.94
N ILE A 43 -14.30 9.12 -17.59
CA ILE A 43 -12.89 9.22 -17.19
C ILE A 43 -12.62 8.42 -15.91
N GLN A 44 -13.53 8.44 -14.94
CA GLN A 44 -13.41 7.65 -13.71
C GLN A 44 -13.39 6.14 -14.00
N SER A 45 -14.23 5.66 -14.91
CA SER A 45 -14.28 4.24 -15.29
C SER A 45 -13.02 3.81 -16.04
N GLY A 46 -12.52 4.64 -16.96
CA GLY A 46 -11.27 4.39 -17.68
C GLY A 46 -10.07 4.36 -16.73
N ILE A 47 -9.97 5.30 -15.80
CA ILE A 47 -8.91 5.31 -14.78
C ILE A 47 -9.03 4.08 -13.87
N SER A 48 -10.24 3.70 -13.47
CA SER A 48 -10.46 2.50 -12.65
C SER A 48 -10.06 1.22 -13.37
N PHE A 49 -10.31 1.13 -14.68
CA PHE A 49 -9.83 0.02 -15.50
C PHE A 49 -8.30 -0.12 -15.42
N TRP A 50 -7.57 0.96 -15.71
CA TRP A 50 -6.10 0.95 -15.66
C TRP A 50 -5.59 0.68 -14.24
N GLN A 51 -6.22 1.28 -13.23
CA GLN A 51 -5.90 1.08 -11.83
C GLN A 51 -6.05 -0.38 -11.41
N VAL A 52 -7.18 -1.02 -11.70
CA VAL A 52 -7.44 -2.41 -11.28
C VAL A 52 -6.51 -3.39 -11.99
N TYR A 53 -6.43 -3.31 -13.32
CA TYR A 53 -5.73 -4.33 -14.10
C TYR A 53 -4.22 -4.11 -14.20
N PHE A 54 -3.75 -2.88 -14.35
CA PHE A 54 -2.33 -2.61 -14.65
C PHE A 54 -1.55 -2.09 -13.45
N ILE A 55 -2.19 -1.77 -12.34
CA ILE A 55 -1.49 -1.27 -11.15
C ILE A 55 -1.78 -2.18 -9.95
N THR A 56 -3.04 -2.30 -9.56
CA THR A 56 -3.43 -3.05 -8.37
C THR A 56 -3.30 -4.56 -8.55
N THR A 57 -3.61 -5.12 -9.71
CA THR A 57 -3.39 -6.57 -9.90
C THR A 57 -1.88 -6.90 -9.88
N PRO A 58 -1.01 -6.25 -10.68
CA PRO A 58 0.43 -6.47 -10.63
C PRO A 58 1.05 -6.27 -9.23
N HIS A 59 0.65 -5.25 -8.47
CA HIS A 59 1.21 -5.05 -7.12
C HIS A 59 0.91 -6.22 -6.16
N ARG A 60 -0.26 -6.86 -6.27
CA ARG A 60 -0.58 -8.03 -5.42
C ARG A 60 0.27 -9.23 -5.83
N TRP A 61 0.41 -9.45 -7.14
CA TRP A 61 1.02 -10.65 -7.68
C TRP A 61 2.55 -10.60 -7.69
N ILE A 62 3.17 -9.42 -7.62
CA ILE A 62 4.63 -9.32 -7.58
C ILE A 62 5.21 -9.80 -6.25
N THR A 63 4.49 -9.68 -5.13
CA THR A 63 5.01 -10.04 -3.80
C THR A 63 5.32 -11.52 -3.67
N PRO A 64 4.41 -12.45 -4.05
CA PRO A 64 4.76 -13.87 -4.07
C PRO A 64 5.90 -14.16 -5.06
N ALA A 65 5.93 -13.50 -6.22
CA ALA A 65 7.01 -13.68 -7.19
C ALA A 65 8.38 -13.31 -6.59
N LEU A 66 8.48 -12.18 -5.89
CA LEU A 66 9.71 -11.74 -5.22
C LEU A 66 10.17 -12.71 -4.13
N LEU A 67 9.25 -13.28 -3.36
CA LEU A 67 9.58 -14.24 -2.31
C LEU A 67 10.35 -15.45 -2.87
N PHE A 68 9.91 -15.97 -4.03
CA PHE A 68 10.58 -17.09 -4.67
C PHE A 68 11.94 -16.73 -5.28
N MET A 69 12.16 -15.45 -5.57
CA MET A 69 13.41 -14.94 -6.13
C MET A 69 14.48 -14.65 -5.06
N GLU A 70 14.08 -14.37 -3.82
CA GLU A 70 14.97 -14.12 -2.66
C GLU A 70 15.27 -15.40 -1.85
N ARG A 71 16.17 -16.23 -2.37
CA ARG A 71 16.54 -17.56 -1.83
C ARG A 71 16.84 -17.57 -0.33
N ASP A 72 17.69 -16.67 0.17
CA ASP A 72 18.08 -16.62 1.58
C ASP A 72 16.89 -16.46 2.54
N ARG A 73 15.89 -15.65 2.14
CA ARG A 73 14.72 -15.43 2.99
C ARG A 73 13.86 -16.66 3.05
N LEU A 74 13.67 -17.28 1.89
CA LEU A 74 12.89 -18.50 1.75
C LEU A 74 13.55 -19.64 2.55
N GLU A 75 14.87 -19.82 2.45
CA GLU A 75 15.60 -20.85 3.21
C GLU A 75 15.53 -20.62 4.72
N ALA A 76 15.70 -19.37 5.19
CA ALA A 76 15.68 -19.05 6.61
C ALA A 76 14.33 -19.34 7.32
N ASN A 77 13.21 -19.36 6.58
CA ASN A 77 11.87 -19.60 7.15
C ASN A 77 11.04 -20.56 6.28
N ARG A 78 11.68 -21.53 5.61
CA ARG A 78 11.08 -22.35 4.54
C ARG A 78 9.75 -22.98 4.95
N ASN A 79 9.73 -23.65 6.10
CA ASN A 79 8.53 -24.35 6.59
C ASN A 79 7.36 -23.39 6.81
N LYS A 80 7.64 -22.18 7.31
CA LYS A 80 6.64 -21.16 7.54
C LYS A 80 6.05 -20.65 6.23
N TYR A 81 6.89 -20.38 5.23
CA TYR A 81 6.40 -19.93 3.93
C TYR A 81 5.55 -20.99 3.26
N ILE A 82 6.02 -22.25 3.21
CA ILE A 82 5.29 -23.37 2.63
C ILE A 82 3.93 -23.55 3.34
N LEU A 83 3.91 -23.55 4.67
CA LEU A 83 2.66 -23.70 5.42
C LEU A 83 1.67 -22.59 5.09
N ILE A 84 2.12 -21.33 5.05
CA ILE A 84 1.27 -20.19 4.66
C ILE A 84 0.78 -20.34 3.22
N THR A 85 1.64 -20.73 2.27
CA THR A 85 1.24 -20.95 0.88
C THR A 85 0.14 -22.00 0.79
N VAL A 86 0.38 -23.17 1.40
CA VAL A 86 -0.54 -24.30 1.33
C VAL A 86 -1.87 -23.93 1.97
N CYS A 87 -1.88 -23.35 3.18
CA CYS A 87 -3.12 -22.95 3.84
C CYS A 87 -3.91 -21.91 3.04
N LEU A 88 -3.25 -20.87 2.51
CA LEU A 88 -3.91 -19.80 1.77
C LEU A 88 -4.31 -20.20 0.34
N LEU A 89 -3.79 -21.30 -0.19
CA LEU A 89 -4.29 -21.95 -1.40
C LEU A 89 -5.48 -22.86 -1.10
N THR A 90 -5.34 -23.75 -0.12
CA THR A 90 -6.32 -24.83 0.11
C THR A 90 -7.59 -24.33 0.78
N ILE A 91 -7.52 -23.40 1.73
CA ILE A 91 -8.70 -22.92 2.47
C ILE A 91 -9.69 -22.21 1.53
N PRO A 92 -9.29 -21.23 0.70
CA PRO A 92 -10.23 -20.57 -0.21
C PRO A 92 -10.85 -21.53 -1.23
N LEU A 93 -10.05 -22.47 -1.76
CA LEU A 93 -10.54 -23.51 -2.67
C LEU A 93 -11.55 -24.42 -1.98
N ALA A 94 -11.27 -24.90 -0.77
CA ALA A 94 -12.17 -25.75 0.00
C ALA A 94 -13.50 -25.03 0.29
N VAL A 95 -13.46 -23.75 0.66
CA VAL A 95 -14.67 -22.94 0.87
C VAL A 95 -15.47 -22.78 -0.43
N LYS A 96 -14.81 -22.46 -1.54
CA LYS A 96 -15.48 -22.34 -2.85
C LYS A 96 -16.13 -23.65 -3.29
N ILE A 97 -15.43 -24.78 -3.13
CA ILE A 97 -15.94 -26.11 -3.51
C ILE A 97 -17.10 -26.53 -2.61
N SER A 98 -17.00 -26.29 -1.30
CA SER A 98 -18.02 -26.74 -0.34
C SER A 98 -19.28 -25.85 -0.30
N THR A 99 -19.14 -24.54 -0.48
CA THR A 99 -20.26 -23.58 -0.33
C THR A 99 -20.73 -22.97 -1.65
N GLY A 100 -19.96 -23.11 -2.73
CA GLY A 100 -20.21 -22.43 -4.01
C GLY A 100 -19.90 -20.92 -4.00
N ALA A 101 -19.64 -20.32 -2.84
CA ALA A 101 -19.52 -18.87 -2.65
C ALA A 101 -18.16 -18.44 -2.06
N LEU A 102 -17.80 -17.18 -2.28
CA LEU A 102 -16.60 -16.55 -1.72
C LEU A 102 -16.93 -15.37 -0.78
N THR A 103 -18.21 -15.09 -0.53
CA THR A 103 -18.66 -13.86 0.14
C THR A 103 -17.99 -13.63 1.50
N CYS A 104 -17.92 -14.67 2.35
CA CYS A 104 -17.25 -14.54 3.64
C CYS A 104 -15.74 -14.27 3.51
N LEU A 105 -15.09 -14.87 2.51
CA LEU A 105 -13.68 -14.63 2.24
C LEU A 105 -13.43 -13.23 1.66
N LEU A 106 -14.35 -12.70 0.85
CA LEU A 106 -14.30 -11.31 0.38
C LEU A 106 -14.47 -10.32 1.54
N THR A 107 -15.31 -10.62 2.54
CA THR A 107 -15.38 -9.81 3.76
C THR A 107 -14.07 -9.85 4.56
N ILE A 108 -13.45 -11.02 4.69
CA ILE A 108 -12.13 -11.16 5.32
C ILE A 108 -11.07 -10.40 4.52
N ASP A 109 -11.09 -10.48 3.20
CA ASP A 109 -10.22 -9.71 2.31
C ASP A 109 -10.39 -8.22 2.55
N TYR A 110 -11.61 -7.70 2.61
CA TYR A 110 -11.85 -6.29 2.89
C TYR A 110 -11.21 -5.83 4.22
N ILE A 111 -11.40 -6.61 5.30
CA ILE A 111 -10.86 -6.29 6.62
C ILE A 111 -9.33 -6.36 6.62
N TRP A 112 -8.76 -7.41 6.03
CA TRP A 112 -7.30 -7.57 5.97
C TRP A 112 -6.68 -6.52 5.07
N ASN A 113 -7.30 -6.20 3.94
CA ASN A 113 -6.88 -5.14 3.04
C ASN A 113 -6.82 -3.78 3.77
N ALA A 114 -7.85 -3.45 4.56
CA ALA A 114 -7.85 -2.24 5.39
C ALA A 114 -6.66 -2.19 6.35
N TRP A 115 -6.39 -3.31 7.04
CA TRP A 115 -5.22 -3.43 7.92
C TRP A 115 -3.90 -3.34 7.13
N HIS A 116 -3.85 -3.91 5.93
CA HIS A 116 -2.69 -3.94 5.08
C HIS A 116 -2.33 -2.54 4.58
N PHE A 117 -3.28 -1.75 4.06
CA PHE A 117 -3.08 -0.34 3.71
C PHE A 117 -2.52 0.45 4.89
N ALA A 118 -3.16 0.33 6.05
CA ALA A 118 -2.73 1.00 7.27
C ALA A 118 -1.32 0.57 7.72
N ALA A 119 -0.99 -0.71 7.55
CA ALA A 119 0.32 -1.26 7.90
C ALA A 119 1.42 -0.81 6.93
N GLN A 120 1.16 -0.82 5.62
CA GLN A 120 2.10 -0.38 4.59
C GLN A 120 2.42 1.10 4.75
N HIS A 121 1.40 1.95 4.79
CA HIS A 121 1.64 3.39 4.84
C HIS A 121 2.42 3.80 6.08
N HIS A 122 2.12 3.21 7.24
CA HIS A 122 2.92 3.42 8.45
C HIS A 122 4.34 2.83 8.32
N GLY A 123 4.47 1.68 7.67
CA GLY A 123 5.75 1.04 7.40
C GLY A 123 6.69 1.98 6.67
N ILE A 124 6.19 2.66 5.65
CA ILE A 124 6.97 3.59 4.81
C ILE A 124 7.27 4.88 5.56
N TYR A 125 6.31 5.44 6.29
CA TYR A 125 6.55 6.53 7.24
C TYR A 125 7.69 6.19 8.22
N SER A 126 7.71 4.94 8.72
CA SER A 126 8.76 4.45 9.61
C SER A 126 10.12 4.24 8.92
N ILE A 127 10.16 3.96 7.62
CA ILE A 127 11.41 3.89 6.86
C ILE A 127 12.03 5.29 6.78
N TYR A 128 11.26 6.31 6.41
CA TYR A 128 11.70 7.70 6.46
C TYR A 128 12.19 8.08 7.87
N GLY A 129 11.38 7.82 8.91
CA GLY A 129 11.72 8.15 10.29
C GLY A 129 13.02 7.50 10.80
N ARG A 130 13.32 6.27 10.37
CA ARG A 130 14.58 5.59 10.69
C ARG A 130 15.78 6.17 9.93
N LYS A 131 15.59 6.58 8.68
CA LYS A 131 16.66 7.16 7.85
C LYS A 131 17.15 8.50 8.41
N THR A 132 16.23 9.36 8.83
CA THR A 132 16.56 10.74 9.23
C THR A 132 17.05 10.86 10.68
N GLY A 133 16.93 9.79 11.47
CA GLY A 133 17.04 9.85 12.92
C GLY A 133 15.92 10.69 13.57
N GLY A 134 15.74 10.57 14.88
CA GLY A 134 14.90 11.50 15.66
C GLY A 134 13.48 11.04 15.99
N ILE A 135 13.08 9.81 15.66
CA ILE A 135 11.86 9.21 16.23
C ILE A 135 12.27 8.23 17.32
N SER A 136 11.93 8.54 18.57
CA SER A 136 12.15 7.62 19.69
C SER A 136 11.29 6.35 19.52
N PRO A 137 11.71 5.18 20.06
CA PRO A 137 10.94 3.94 19.94
C PRO A 137 9.50 4.06 20.48
N ARG A 138 9.31 4.83 21.55
CA ARG A 138 7.99 5.14 22.12
C ARG A 138 7.14 5.93 21.12
N ARG A 139 7.69 6.99 20.52
CA ARG A 139 6.99 7.80 19.51
C ARG A 139 6.62 6.95 18.30
N SER A 140 7.54 6.14 17.77
CA SER A 140 7.25 5.26 16.63
C SER A 140 6.09 4.30 16.93
N ARG A 141 6.00 3.78 18.16
CA ARG A 141 4.88 2.91 18.58
C ARG A 141 3.55 3.67 18.66
N ILE A 142 3.57 4.90 19.17
CA ILE A 142 2.37 5.76 19.25
C ILE A 142 1.89 6.11 17.84
N ASP A 143 2.79 6.60 16.99
CA ASP A 143 2.48 6.98 15.61
C ASP A 143 1.91 5.80 14.82
N LYS A 144 2.42 4.58 15.05
CA LYS A 144 1.86 3.33 14.50
C LYS A 144 0.38 3.18 14.76
N TRP A 145 -0.01 3.30 16.03
CA TRP A 145 -1.39 3.03 16.42
C TRP A 145 -2.30 4.20 16.07
N LEU A 146 -1.86 5.45 16.21
CA LEU A 146 -2.64 6.61 15.79
C LEU A 146 -2.95 6.55 14.28
N MET A 147 -1.93 6.34 13.46
CA MET A 147 -2.08 6.25 12.02
C MET A 147 -2.96 5.06 11.61
N ARG A 148 -2.72 3.88 12.18
CA ARG A 148 -3.53 2.69 11.85
C ARG A 148 -4.97 2.83 12.30
N SER A 149 -5.22 3.32 13.51
CA SER A 149 -6.58 3.52 14.00
C SER A 149 -7.34 4.52 13.14
N PHE A 150 -6.70 5.62 12.70
CA PHE A 150 -7.33 6.56 11.79
C PHE A 150 -7.65 5.94 10.43
N LEU A 151 -6.69 5.29 9.77
CA LEU A 151 -6.91 4.66 8.45
C LEU A 151 -7.97 3.56 8.52
N LEU A 152 -7.93 2.70 9.55
CA LEU A 152 -8.93 1.66 9.77
C LEU A 152 -10.32 2.25 10.03
N TYR A 153 -10.40 3.34 10.80
CA TYR A 153 -11.65 4.05 11.04
C TYR A 153 -12.25 4.57 9.73
N VAL A 154 -11.45 5.22 8.88
CA VAL A 154 -11.93 5.71 7.58
C VAL A 154 -12.44 4.57 6.70
N THR A 155 -11.70 3.46 6.61
CA THR A 155 -12.13 2.30 5.81
C THR A 155 -13.41 1.64 6.37
N LEU A 156 -13.53 1.53 7.70
CA LEU A 156 -14.76 1.07 8.35
C LEU A 156 -15.92 2.03 8.04
N ARG A 157 -15.66 3.33 8.08
CA ARG A 157 -16.66 4.38 7.86
C ARG A 157 -17.17 4.41 6.42
N ILE A 158 -16.31 4.05 5.46
CA ILE A 158 -16.68 3.85 4.05
C ILE A 158 -17.57 2.61 3.89
N ALA A 159 -17.19 1.48 4.50
CA ALA A 159 -18.01 0.26 4.48
C ALA A 159 -19.37 0.48 5.16
N SER A 160 -19.40 1.21 6.27
CA SER A 160 -20.65 1.49 6.99
C SER A 160 -21.58 2.35 6.15
N TRP A 161 -21.05 3.33 5.41
CA TRP A 161 -21.84 4.14 4.49
C TRP A 161 -22.39 3.31 3.32
N ALA A 162 -21.59 2.41 2.74
CA ALA A 162 -22.02 1.51 1.66
C ALA A 162 -23.07 0.47 2.12
N SER A 163 -23.02 0.03 3.38
CA SER A 163 -23.84 -1.07 3.90
C SER A 163 -25.10 -0.62 4.65
N TRP A 164 -24.99 0.44 5.45
CA TRP A 164 -26.04 0.88 6.38
C TRP A 164 -26.60 2.28 6.05
N GLY A 165 -26.13 2.91 4.98
CA GLY A 165 -26.55 4.24 4.58
C GLY A 165 -26.09 5.34 5.55
N SER A 166 -26.59 6.56 5.34
CA SER A 166 -26.10 7.77 6.02
C SER A 166 -26.73 8.07 7.40
N SER A 167 -27.57 7.18 7.92
CA SER A 167 -28.56 7.49 8.97
C SER A 167 -28.30 6.87 10.35
N THR A 168 -27.15 6.25 10.61
CA THR A 168 -26.84 5.76 11.96
C THR A 168 -26.47 6.91 12.92
N PRO A 169 -27.18 7.10 14.04
CA PRO A 169 -26.82 8.11 15.04
C PRO A 169 -25.42 7.87 15.63
N GLY A 170 -24.68 8.93 15.96
CA GLY A 170 -23.40 8.86 16.67
C GLY A 170 -22.13 8.93 15.81
N TRP A 171 -22.22 8.71 14.48
CA TRP A 171 -21.04 8.80 13.61
C TRP A 171 -20.40 10.18 13.58
N GLY A 172 -21.16 11.27 13.65
CA GLY A 172 -20.60 12.62 13.56
C GLY A 172 -19.61 12.98 14.68
N ILE A 173 -19.84 12.47 15.90
CA ILE A 173 -18.92 12.66 17.03
C ILE A 173 -17.64 11.86 16.78
N LEU A 174 -17.77 10.61 16.34
CA LEU A 174 -16.61 9.76 16.01
C LEU A 174 -15.81 10.31 14.83
N ASP A 175 -16.49 10.79 13.78
CA ASP A 175 -15.86 11.39 12.59
C ASP A 175 -15.00 12.60 13.02
N SER A 176 -15.56 13.46 13.88
CA SER A 176 -14.85 14.62 14.43
C SER A 176 -13.67 14.21 15.32
N LEU A 177 -13.87 13.25 16.23
CA LEU A 177 -12.84 12.74 17.12
C LEU A 177 -11.66 12.15 16.32
N PHE A 178 -11.95 11.28 15.35
CA PHE A 178 -10.91 10.64 14.55
C PHE A 178 -10.23 11.61 13.58
N ALA A 179 -10.91 12.65 13.10
CA ALA A 179 -10.30 13.71 12.31
C ALA A 179 -9.25 14.51 13.09
N THR A 180 -9.35 14.61 14.42
CA THR A 180 -8.32 15.29 15.23
C THR A 180 -6.97 14.57 15.23
N ILE A 181 -6.95 13.25 15.03
CA ILE A 181 -5.74 12.43 15.03
C ILE A 181 -4.76 12.86 13.91
N PRO A 182 -5.11 12.80 12.61
CA PRO A 182 -4.21 13.21 11.54
C PRO A 182 -3.85 14.70 11.66
N ILE A 183 -4.78 15.57 12.04
CA ILE A 183 -4.52 17.01 12.21
C ILE A 183 -3.45 17.25 13.27
N GLY A 184 -3.61 16.67 14.47
CA GLY A 184 -2.64 16.81 15.55
C GLY A 184 -1.28 16.22 15.19
N MET A 185 -1.25 15.07 14.51
CA MET A 185 0.00 14.48 14.03
C MET A 185 0.69 15.34 12.97
N MET A 186 -0.06 15.91 12.00
CA MET A 186 0.49 16.79 10.96
C MET A 186 1.04 18.09 11.56
N LEU A 187 0.29 18.74 12.46
CA LEU A 187 0.76 19.94 13.17
C LEU A 187 2.07 19.67 13.91
N ARG A 188 2.19 18.50 14.55
CA ARG A 188 3.42 18.08 15.22
C ARG A 188 4.57 17.82 14.23
N GLU A 189 4.32 17.22 13.06
CA GLU A 189 5.35 17.06 12.03
C GLU A 189 5.82 18.41 11.50
N PHE A 190 4.91 19.36 11.27
CA PHE A 190 5.24 20.72 10.83
C PHE A 190 6.03 21.48 11.90
N TRP A 191 5.67 21.36 13.17
CA TRP A 191 6.40 21.98 14.28
C TRP A 191 7.84 21.45 14.41
N GLN A 192 8.08 20.22 13.98
CA GLN A 192 9.38 19.56 14.06
C GLN A 192 10.08 19.48 12.70
N LEU A 193 9.65 20.30 11.74
CA LEU A 193 10.18 20.28 10.38
C LEU A 193 11.65 20.72 10.38
N ARG A 194 12.49 19.88 9.79
CA ARG A 194 13.91 20.13 9.55
C ARG A 194 14.21 19.73 8.12
N ALA A 195 15.31 20.24 7.56
CA ALA A 195 15.75 19.87 6.20
C ALA A 195 15.79 18.35 6.00
N GLN A 196 16.32 17.59 6.97
CA GLN A 196 16.36 16.13 6.89
C GLN A 196 15.00 15.44 7.02
N THR A 197 13.94 16.07 7.53
CA THR A 197 12.63 15.42 7.74
C THR A 197 11.58 15.81 6.70
N VAL A 198 11.91 16.65 5.72
CA VAL A 198 10.96 17.13 4.70
C VAL A 198 10.28 15.98 3.95
N GLY A 199 11.02 14.98 3.47
CA GLY A 199 10.44 13.83 2.78
C GLY A 199 9.45 13.04 3.64
N ARG A 200 9.78 12.82 4.93
CA ARG A 200 8.88 12.18 5.90
C ARG A 200 7.59 12.97 6.09
N CYS A 201 7.73 14.28 6.29
CA CYS A 201 6.60 15.17 6.56
C CYS A 201 5.68 15.24 5.35
N LEU A 202 6.22 15.43 4.14
CA LEU A 202 5.43 15.46 2.90
C LEU A 202 4.70 14.14 2.67
N TYR A 203 5.40 13.01 2.80
CA TYR A 203 4.80 11.69 2.69
C TYR A 203 3.62 11.53 3.67
N PHE A 204 3.87 11.81 4.95
CA PHE A 204 2.88 11.70 6.00
C PHE A 204 1.65 12.59 5.74
N THR A 205 1.88 13.86 5.41
CA THR A 205 0.81 14.80 5.07
C THR A 205 0.00 14.33 3.88
N SER A 206 0.64 13.85 2.81
CA SER A 206 -0.06 13.37 1.61
C SER A 206 -1.04 12.23 1.94
N VAL A 207 -0.58 11.21 2.68
CA VAL A 207 -1.44 10.08 3.10
C VAL A 207 -2.55 10.57 4.04
N MET A 208 -2.21 11.36 5.06
CA MET A 208 -3.20 11.83 6.05
C MET A 208 -4.27 12.70 5.41
N THR A 209 -3.90 13.61 4.51
CA THR A 209 -4.84 14.47 3.80
C THR A 209 -5.74 13.68 2.85
N LEU A 210 -5.22 12.66 2.16
CA LEU A 210 -6.05 11.79 1.31
C LEU A 210 -7.13 11.06 2.13
N TYR A 211 -6.75 10.43 3.25
CA TYR A 211 -7.71 9.74 4.12
C TYR A 211 -8.66 10.70 4.83
N LEU A 212 -8.21 11.91 5.19
CA LEU A 212 -9.07 12.95 5.74
C LEU A 212 -10.08 13.45 4.71
N ALA A 213 -9.68 13.58 3.44
CA ALA A 213 -10.58 13.90 2.35
C ALA A 213 -11.61 12.79 2.11
N MET A 214 -11.20 11.51 2.21
CA MET A 214 -12.13 10.37 2.14
C MET A 214 -13.16 10.41 3.28
N LEU A 215 -12.73 10.68 4.51
CA LEU A 215 -13.65 10.89 5.64
C LEU A 215 -14.59 12.07 5.39
N GLY A 216 -14.05 13.19 4.91
CA GLY A 216 -14.81 14.37 4.54
C GLY A 216 -15.86 14.08 3.45
N ALA A 217 -15.54 13.27 2.46
CA ALA A 217 -16.47 12.86 1.40
C ALA A 217 -17.63 12.01 1.96
N VAL A 218 -17.34 11.12 2.93
CA VAL A 218 -18.39 10.37 3.64
C VAL A 218 -19.29 11.30 4.46
N VAL A 219 -18.70 12.24 5.21
CA VAL A 219 -19.46 13.22 6.01
C VAL A 219 -20.31 14.13 5.12
N ALA A 220 -19.76 14.59 4.00
CA ALA A 220 -20.46 15.40 3.00
C ALA A 220 -21.47 14.60 2.16
N ARG A 221 -21.57 13.27 2.38
CA ARG A 221 -22.45 12.36 1.64
C ARG A 221 -22.27 12.45 0.12
N SER A 222 -21.02 12.59 -0.33
CA SER A 222 -20.69 12.73 -1.75
C SER A 222 -20.19 11.39 -2.32
N PRO A 223 -21.08 10.57 -2.93
CA PRO A 223 -20.72 9.26 -3.50
C PRO A 223 -19.60 9.38 -4.55
N MET A 224 -19.71 10.37 -5.44
CA MET A 224 -18.75 10.56 -6.51
C MET A 224 -17.38 11.00 -5.97
N LEU A 225 -17.36 11.88 -4.97
CA LEU A 225 -16.08 12.35 -4.40
C LEU A 225 -15.40 11.20 -3.66
N LEU A 226 -16.18 10.39 -2.94
CA LEU A 226 -15.66 9.20 -2.28
C LEU A 226 -15.09 8.21 -3.30
N LEU A 227 -15.80 7.96 -4.40
CA LEU A 227 -15.36 7.06 -5.47
C LEU A 227 -14.03 7.50 -6.09
N VAL A 228 -13.87 8.78 -6.44
CA VAL A 228 -12.60 9.25 -7.04
C VAL A 228 -11.43 9.24 -6.04
N LEU A 229 -11.72 9.48 -4.76
CA LEU A 229 -10.72 9.42 -3.68
C LEU A 229 -10.31 7.99 -3.34
N THR A 230 -11.24 7.02 -3.35
CA THR A 230 -10.91 5.60 -3.15
C THR A 230 -10.08 5.06 -4.31
N THR A 231 -10.40 5.42 -5.56
CA THR A 231 -9.55 5.11 -6.72
C THR A 231 -8.15 5.71 -6.58
N ALA A 232 -8.05 6.98 -6.14
CA ALA A 232 -6.77 7.63 -5.89
C ALA A 232 -5.97 6.96 -4.77
N SER A 233 -6.63 6.54 -3.68
CA SER A 233 -6.02 5.79 -2.58
C SER A 233 -5.49 4.43 -3.02
N ALA A 234 -6.27 3.68 -3.82
CA ALA A 234 -5.84 2.41 -4.37
C ALA A 234 -4.61 2.56 -5.28
N LEU A 235 -4.60 3.57 -6.15
CA LEU A 235 -3.44 3.90 -6.98
C LEU A 235 -2.23 4.30 -6.13
N PHE A 236 -2.41 5.17 -5.13
CA PHE A 236 -1.35 5.57 -4.22
C PHE A 236 -0.70 4.33 -3.61
N HIS A 237 -1.48 3.52 -2.92
CA HIS A 237 -1.01 2.32 -2.23
C HIS A 237 -0.24 1.36 -3.16
N SER A 238 -0.78 1.07 -4.34
CA SER A 238 -0.15 0.15 -5.28
C SER A 238 1.12 0.74 -5.93
N ILE A 239 1.12 2.02 -6.33
CA ILE A 239 2.30 2.69 -6.90
C ILE A 239 3.43 2.76 -5.87
N GLU A 240 3.09 3.17 -4.65
CA GLU A 240 4.02 3.24 -3.54
C GLU A 240 4.66 1.88 -3.26
N TYR A 241 3.86 0.81 -3.28
CA TYR A 241 4.37 -0.55 -3.10
C TYR A 241 5.40 -0.93 -4.17
N LEU A 242 5.04 -0.73 -5.45
CA LEU A 242 5.92 -1.03 -6.59
C LEU A 242 7.22 -0.21 -6.52
N ALA A 243 7.15 1.02 -6.00
CA ALA A 243 8.31 1.87 -5.80
C ALA A 243 9.23 1.34 -4.68
N ILE A 244 8.66 0.94 -3.53
CA ILE A 244 9.43 0.33 -2.43
C ILE A 244 10.07 -1.00 -2.84
N VAL A 245 9.35 -1.83 -3.60
CA VAL A 245 9.90 -3.05 -4.20
C VAL A 245 11.09 -2.69 -5.07
N SER A 246 10.93 -1.75 -6.01
CA SER A 246 11.99 -1.38 -6.95
C SER A 246 13.23 -0.83 -6.23
N TRP A 247 13.03 0.00 -5.20
CA TRP A 247 14.10 0.47 -4.33
C TRP A 247 14.80 -0.67 -3.57
N ALA A 248 14.05 -1.66 -3.09
CA ALA A 248 14.62 -2.81 -2.40
C ALA A 248 15.43 -3.72 -3.32
N VAL A 249 14.98 -3.90 -4.57
CA VAL A 249 15.72 -4.62 -5.61
C VAL A 249 17.05 -3.92 -5.91
N ASP A 250 17.02 -2.60 -6.14
CA ASP A 250 18.23 -1.81 -6.38
C ASP A 250 19.23 -1.87 -5.22
N ARG A 251 18.75 -1.75 -3.97
CA ARG A 251 19.61 -1.93 -2.79
C ARG A 251 20.21 -3.31 -2.69
N THR A 252 19.47 -4.34 -3.08
CA THR A 252 19.99 -5.72 -3.10
C THR A 252 21.09 -5.86 -4.14
N ASN A 253 20.94 -5.19 -5.29
CA ASN A 253 21.94 -5.15 -6.36
C ASN A 253 23.24 -4.54 -5.87
N GLN A 254 23.14 -3.37 -5.24
CA GLN A 254 24.29 -2.62 -4.74
C GLN A 254 24.99 -3.31 -3.57
N SER A 255 24.25 -4.01 -2.71
CA SER A 255 24.81 -4.70 -1.54
C SER A 255 25.38 -6.09 -1.83
N GLY A 256 25.15 -6.64 -3.03
CA GLY A 256 25.68 -7.96 -3.41
C GLY A 256 25.18 -9.11 -2.54
N LYS A 257 24.04 -8.94 -1.85
CA LYS A 257 23.48 -9.97 -0.96
C LYS A 257 23.18 -11.25 -1.74
N SER A 258 23.30 -12.39 -1.06
CA SER A 258 22.97 -13.69 -1.66
C SER A 258 21.50 -13.73 -2.11
N THR A 259 21.32 -14.16 -3.35
CA THR A 259 20.04 -14.28 -4.03
C THR A 259 20.17 -15.28 -5.19
N THR A 260 19.05 -15.65 -5.83
CA THR A 260 19.06 -16.59 -6.96
C THR A 260 19.82 -16.02 -8.17
N GLU A 261 20.45 -16.90 -8.95
CA GLU A 261 21.15 -16.51 -10.18
C GLU A 261 20.21 -15.85 -11.20
N LEU A 262 18.97 -16.35 -11.29
CA LEU A 262 17.93 -15.72 -12.11
C LEU A 262 17.68 -14.27 -11.67
N PHE A 263 17.52 -14.02 -10.37
CA PHE A 263 17.27 -12.67 -9.88
C PHE A 263 18.44 -11.73 -10.16
N LYS A 264 19.69 -12.17 -9.98
CA LYS A 264 20.88 -11.38 -10.33
C LYS A 264 20.88 -10.92 -11.79
N ARG A 265 20.44 -11.76 -12.72
CA ARG A 265 20.32 -11.41 -14.15
C ARG A 265 19.21 -10.43 -14.46
N LEU A 266 18.15 -10.44 -13.65
CA LEU A 266 16.96 -9.62 -13.83
C LEU A 266 17.13 -8.21 -13.22
N MET A 267 17.84 -8.09 -12.10
CA MET A 267 18.00 -6.83 -11.35
C MET A 267 18.51 -5.64 -12.19
N PRO A 268 19.52 -5.77 -13.09
CA PRO A 268 19.98 -4.65 -13.92
C PRO A 268 18.93 -4.10 -14.89
N ARG A 269 17.91 -4.90 -15.22
CA ARG A 269 16.82 -4.53 -16.14
C ARG A 269 15.47 -4.44 -15.42
N TRP A 270 15.49 -4.26 -14.10
CA TRP A 270 14.31 -4.37 -13.25
C TRP A 270 13.14 -3.52 -13.74
N GLY A 271 13.38 -2.26 -14.12
CA GLY A 271 12.32 -1.37 -14.62
C GLY A 271 11.60 -1.92 -15.87
N MET A 272 12.34 -2.49 -16.82
CA MET A 272 11.77 -3.11 -18.02
C MET A 272 11.01 -4.39 -17.68
N ILE A 273 11.56 -5.22 -16.80
CA ILE A 273 10.91 -6.47 -16.35
C ILE A 273 9.61 -6.16 -15.63
N LEU A 274 9.61 -5.13 -14.78
CA LEU A 274 8.42 -4.68 -14.08
C LEU A 274 7.35 -4.17 -15.06
N ALA A 275 7.74 -3.39 -16.07
CA ALA A 275 6.82 -2.93 -17.10
C ALA A 275 6.20 -4.09 -17.89
N VAL A 276 7.02 -5.06 -18.32
CA VAL A 276 6.55 -6.27 -19.02
C VAL A 276 5.62 -7.09 -18.12
N PHE A 277 5.99 -7.27 -16.85
CA PHE A 277 5.17 -7.97 -15.87
C PHE A 277 3.81 -7.29 -15.70
N ILE A 278 3.77 -5.97 -15.55
CA ILE A 278 2.54 -5.18 -15.45
C ILE A 278 1.64 -5.38 -16.68
N VAL A 279 2.20 -5.30 -17.88
CA VAL A 279 1.44 -5.42 -19.13
C VAL A 279 0.87 -6.82 -19.30
N ILE A 280 1.71 -7.86 -19.18
CA ILE A 280 1.29 -9.26 -19.35
C ILE A 280 0.22 -9.61 -18.32
N LEU A 281 0.45 -9.26 -17.06
CA LEU A 281 -0.46 -9.63 -15.99
C LEU A 281 -1.77 -8.83 -16.07
N GLY A 282 -1.72 -7.56 -16.46
CA GLY A 282 -2.92 -6.74 -16.64
C GLY A 282 -3.79 -7.21 -17.81
N MET A 283 -3.18 -7.51 -18.96
CA MET A 283 -3.90 -8.10 -20.09
C MET A 283 -4.47 -9.48 -19.75
N GLY A 284 -3.68 -10.34 -19.10
CA GLY A 284 -4.12 -11.65 -18.66
C GLY A 284 -5.27 -11.57 -17.66
N ALA A 285 -5.18 -10.68 -16.68
CA ALA A 285 -6.24 -10.42 -15.70
C ALA A 285 -7.54 -9.96 -16.35
N TRP A 286 -7.46 -9.05 -17.32
CA TRP A 286 -8.62 -8.59 -18.07
C TRP A 286 -9.27 -9.71 -18.88
N LEU A 287 -8.48 -10.50 -19.62
CA LEU A 287 -9.00 -11.65 -20.38
C LEU A 287 -9.63 -12.70 -19.46
N MET A 288 -8.99 -13.01 -18.34
CA MET A 288 -9.49 -13.95 -17.34
C MET A 288 -10.78 -13.45 -16.69
N GLN A 289 -10.88 -12.16 -16.35
CA GLN A 289 -12.14 -11.59 -15.84
C GLN A 289 -13.26 -11.71 -16.88
N THR A 290 -12.99 -11.40 -18.15
CA THR A 290 -14.00 -11.38 -19.21
C THR A 290 -14.51 -12.79 -19.55
N HIS A 291 -13.63 -13.80 -19.57
CA HIS A 291 -13.99 -15.14 -20.04
C HIS A 291 -14.12 -16.19 -18.93
N LEU A 292 -13.45 -15.99 -17.79
CA LEU A 292 -13.30 -16.95 -16.71
C LEU A 292 -13.46 -16.28 -15.34
N MET A 293 -14.45 -15.37 -15.23
CA MET A 293 -14.74 -14.52 -14.06
C MET A 293 -14.60 -15.22 -12.71
N GLU A 294 -15.27 -16.36 -12.51
CA GLU A 294 -15.26 -17.07 -11.23
C GLU A 294 -13.87 -17.62 -10.86
N LEU A 295 -13.17 -18.17 -11.86
CA LEU A 295 -11.81 -18.68 -11.67
C LEU A 295 -10.86 -17.53 -11.35
N TRP A 296 -10.98 -16.42 -12.07
CA TRP A 296 -10.18 -15.23 -11.82
C TRP A 296 -10.42 -14.63 -10.45
N LEU A 297 -11.69 -14.47 -10.04
CA LEU A 297 -12.04 -13.96 -8.72
C LEU A 297 -11.43 -14.83 -7.61
N THR A 298 -11.52 -16.16 -7.76
CA THR A 298 -10.95 -17.12 -6.81
C THR A 298 -9.42 -16.99 -6.74
N ALA A 299 -8.76 -17.00 -7.90
CA ALA A 299 -7.30 -16.88 -7.98
C ALA A 299 -6.81 -15.53 -7.44
N ASN A 300 -7.48 -14.43 -7.79
CA ASN A 300 -7.09 -13.10 -7.35
C ASN A 300 -7.30 -12.89 -5.84
N LEU A 301 -8.33 -13.52 -5.26
CA LEU A 301 -8.55 -13.53 -3.81
C LEU A 301 -7.48 -14.32 -3.05
N ILE A 302 -7.11 -15.50 -3.54
CA ILE A 302 -5.97 -16.27 -3.02
C ILE A 302 -4.69 -15.43 -3.06
N MET A 303 -4.42 -14.78 -4.20
CA MET A 303 -3.24 -13.94 -4.37
C MET A 303 -3.26 -12.70 -3.48
N ALA A 304 -4.42 -12.12 -3.20
CA ALA A 304 -4.57 -11.04 -2.22
C ALA A 304 -4.15 -11.51 -0.81
N PHE A 305 -4.61 -12.69 -0.36
CA PHE A 305 -4.20 -13.23 0.94
C PHE A 305 -2.70 -13.55 1.01
N LEU A 306 -2.16 -14.18 -0.04
CA LEU A 306 -0.72 -14.47 -0.11
C LEU A 306 0.10 -13.18 -0.08
N HIS A 307 -0.33 -12.16 -0.82
CA HIS A 307 0.26 -10.84 -0.81
C HIS A 307 0.28 -10.26 0.62
N TYR A 308 -0.85 -10.16 1.31
CA TYR A 308 -0.88 -9.59 2.66
C TYR A 308 0.00 -10.36 3.66
N ALA A 309 0.00 -11.68 3.56
CA ALA A 309 0.78 -12.55 4.44
C ALA A 309 2.28 -12.38 4.22
N TYR A 310 2.73 -12.42 2.96
CA TYR A 310 4.14 -12.30 2.62
C TYR A 310 4.67 -10.90 2.82
N ASP A 311 3.87 -9.87 2.57
CA ASP A 311 4.29 -8.49 2.80
C ASP A 311 4.66 -8.25 4.27
N GLY A 312 3.82 -8.77 5.17
CA GLY A 312 4.09 -8.77 6.61
C GLY A 312 5.30 -9.58 7.06
N LEU A 313 5.89 -10.42 6.19
CA LEU A 313 7.09 -11.21 6.45
C LEU A 313 8.34 -10.61 5.80
N ILE A 314 8.24 -10.19 4.53
CA ILE A 314 9.34 -9.62 3.74
C ILE A 314 9.81 -8.29 4.36
N TRP A 315 8.89 -7.44 4.82
CA TRP A 315 9.28 -6.11 5.32
C TRP A 315 9.63 -6.06 6.82
N LYS A 316 9.56 -7.20 7.52
CA LYS A 316 10.05 -7.27 8.90
C LYS A 316 11.57 -7.24 8.92
N SER A 317 12.13 -6.28 9.66
CA SER A 317 13.56 -6.20 9.97
C SER A 317 14.06 -7.53 10.53
N ARG A 318 15.21 -8.01 10.04
CA ARG A 318 15.95 -9.08 10.71
C ARG A 318 16.19 -8.63 12.15
N LYS A 319 15.99 -9.51 13.14
CA LYS A 319 16.64 -9.32 14.43
C LYS A 319 18.14 -9.47 14.16
N ALA A 320 18.95 -8.54 14.67
CA ALA A 320 20.39 -8.78 14.70
C ALA A 320 20.59 -10.11 15.43
N VAL A 321 21.27 -11.05 14.78
CA VAL A 321 21.78 -12.22 15.50
C VAL A 321 22.86 -11.62 16.40
N THR A 322 22.55 -11.43 17.67
CA THR A 322 23.56 -11.26 18.70
C THR A 322 24.30 -12.60 18.75
N THR A 323 25.39 -12.68 18.01
CA THR A 323 26.42 -13.71 18.17
C THR A 323 27.16 -13.49 19.47
#